data_AF-T2IMW6-F1
#
_entry.id   AF-T2IMW6-F1
#
_cell.length_a   1.000
_cell.length_b   1.000
_cell.length_c   1.000
_cell.angle_alpha   90.00
_cell.angle_beta   90.00
_cell.angle_gamma   90.00
#
_symmetry.space_group_name_H-M   'P 1'
#
loop_
_entity.id
_entity.type
_entity.pdbx_description
1 polymer ?
#
loop_
_entity_poly.entity_id
_entity_poly.type
_entity_poly.pdbx_seq_one_letter_code
_entity_poly.pdbx_strand_id
1 'polypeptide(L)'
;MELNTPHPKIAQILAASRPGQLSPPTPIGDWWIILRLEKYMSAQLDDNTRQRLLNELFQGWLMAQVQKSVTLLPAQTLPEVATEN
;
A
#
# COMPACT_ATOMS: atom_id res chain seq x y z
N MET A 1 -13.92 -6.57 -4.86
CA MET A 1 -12.44 -6.60 -4.89
C MET A 1 -12.00 -5.54 -5.87
N GLU A 2 -11.41 -4.47 -5.36
CA GLU A 2 -10.86 -3.39 -6.17
C GLU A 2 -9.77 -3.98 -7.09
N LEU A 3 -9.94 -3.83 -8.41
CA LEU A 3 -9.01 -4.31 -9.44
C LEU A 3 -7.75 -3.42 -9.50
N ASN A 4 -7.25 -2.98 -8.35
CA ASN A 4 -6.08 -2.10 -8.28
C ASN A 4 -4.79 -2.89 -8.02
N THR A 5 -4.91 -4.11 -7.48
CA THR A 5 -3.78 -5.01 -7.26
C THR A 5 -3.94 -6.26 -8.11
N PRO A 6 -3.19 -6.41 -9.22
CA PRO A 6 -3.26 -7.63 -10.02
C PRO A 6 -2.89 -8.83 -9.15
N HIS A 7 -3.61 -9.94 -9.32
CA HIS A 7 -3.30 -11.19 -8.63
C HIS A 7 -1.81 -11.54 -8.88
N PRO A 8 -1.03 -11.97 -7.88
CA PRO A 8 0.43 -12.13 -7.99
C PRO A 8 0.82 -13.06 -9.15
N LYS A 9 -0.02 -14.06 -9.46
CA LYS A 9 0.16 -14.96 -10.61
C LYS A 9 0.05 -14.23 -11.96
N ILE A 10 -0.82 -13.24 -12.10
CA ILE A 10 -0.93 -12.41 -13.32
C ILE A 10 0.33 -11.58 -13.48
N ALA A 11 0.80 -10.93 -12.41
CA ALA A 11 2.02 -10.13 -12.44
C ALA A 11 3.25 -10.96 -12.85
N GLN A 12 3.38 -12.18 -12.33
CA GLN A 12 4.46 -13.10 -12.72
C GLN A 12 4.41 -13.50 -14.20
N ILE A 13 3.21 -13.85 -14.70
CA ILE A 13 3.03 -14.22 -16.12
C ILE A 13 3.38 -13.05 -17.02
N LEU A 14 2.87 -11.85 -16.69
CA LEU A 14 3.14 -10.65 -17.47
C LEU A 14 4.61 -10.28 -17.44
N ALA A 15 5.28 -10.36 -16.28
CA ALA A 15 6.71 -10.04 -16.13
C ALA A 15 7.65 -10.98 -16.88
N ALA A 16 7.26 -12.25 -17.06
CA ALA A 16 8.03 -13.23 -17.83
C ALA A 16 7.72 -13.20 -19.34
N SER A 17 6.64 -12.53 -19.75
CA SER A 17 6.17 -12.51 -21.14
C SER A 17 6.83 -11.41 -21.97
N ARG A 18 6.93 -11.63 -23.28
CA ARG A 18 7.34 -10.59 -24.22
C ARG A 18 6.13 -9.78 -24.70
N PRO A 19 6.28 -8.48 -25.03
CA PRO A 19 5.19 -7.71 -25.63
C PRO A 19 4.70 -8.40 -26.90
N GLY A 20 3.38 -8.51 -27.04
CA GLY A 20 2.69 -9.25 -28.10
C GLY A 20 2.51 -10.75 -27.85
N GLN A 21 3.14 -11.32 -26.81
CA GLN A 21 3.05 -12.75 -26.51
C GLN A 21 1.73 -13.10 -25.79
N LEU A 22 1.02 -14.09 -26.32
CA LEU A 22 -0.18 -14.65 -25.71
C LEU A 22 0.21 -15.73 -24.69
N SER A 23 -0.27 -15.60 -23.46
CA SER A 23 -0.09 -16.61 -22.41
C SER A 23 -1.04 -17.79 -22.64
N PRO A 24 -0.65 -19.02 -22.25
CA PRO A 24 -1.59 -20.12 -22.22
C PRO A 24 -2.74 -19.85 -21.23
N PRO A 25 -3.91 -20.49 -21.40
CA PRO A 25 -5.00 -20.41 -20.43
C PRO A 25 -4.48 -20.82 -19.05
N THR A 26 -4.52 -19.88 -18.10
CA THR A 26 -3.99 -20.12 -16.75
C THR A 26 -5.13 -20.04 -15.74
N PRO A 27 -5.29 -21.05 -14.87
CA PRO A 27 -6.27 -21.00 -13.80
C PRO A 27 -5.78 -20.07 -12.67
N ILE A 28 -6.65 -19.14 -12.27
CA ILE A 28 -6.44 -18.19 -11.19
C ILE A 28 -7.71 -18.20 -10.32
N GLY A 29 -7.62 -18.81 -9.13
CA GLY A 29 -8.82 -19.13 -8.34
C GLY A 29 -9.74 -20.06 -9.12
N ASP A 30 -11.00 -19.66 -9.28
CA ASP A 30 -12.03 -20.42 -10.00
C ASP A 30 -12.13 -20.06 -11.50
N TRP A 31 -11.27 -19.16 -12.00
CA TRP A 31 -11.38 -18.62 -13.36
C TRP A 31 -10.22 -19.04 -14.25
N TRP A 32 -10.49 -19.20 -15.54
CA TRP A 32 -9.48 -19.37 -16.59
C TRP A 32 -9.24 -18.04 -17.28
N ILE A 33 -7.98 -17.61 -17.34
CA ILE A 33 -7.60 -16.32 -17.92
C ILE A 33 -6.57 -16.54 -19.04
N ILE A 34 -6.79 -15.86 -20.16
CA ILE A 34 -5.83 -15.75 -21.27
C ILE A 34 -5.36 -14.30 -21.29
N LEU A 35 -4.06 -14.08 -21.17
CA LEU A 35 -3.46 -12.75 -21.08
C LEU A 35 -2.55 -12.55 -22.29
N ARG A 36 -2.54 -11.34 -22.86
CA ARG A 36 -1.52 -10.93 -23.81
C ARG A 36 -0.86 -9.67 -23.28
N LEU A 37 0.45 -9.68 -23.19
CA LEU A 37 1.17 -8.48 -22.78
C LEU A 37 1.16 -7.49 -23.95
N GLU A 38 0.51 -6.35 -23.81
CA GLU A 38 0.47 -5.33 -24.87
C GLU A 38 1.75 -4.48 -24.89
N LYS A 39 2.08 -3.85 -23.75
CA LYS A 39 3.26 -2.98 -23.61
C LYS A 39 3.78 -2.99 -22.17
N TYR A 40 5.09 -2.86 -22.01
CA TYR A 40 5.70 -2.57 -20.71
C TYR A 40 5.76 -1.06 -20.49
N MET A 41 5.14 -0.59 -19.41
CA MET A 41 5.30 0.79 -18.94
C MET A 41 6.25 0.75 -17.75
N SER A 42 7.42 1.38 -17.88
CA SER A 42 8.33 1.53 -16.75
C SER A 42 7.73 2.52 -15.77
N ALA A 43 7.72 2.17 -14.48
CA ALA A 43 7.44 3.16 -13.44
C ALA A 43 8.55 4.20 -13.47
N GLN A 44 8.22 5.44 -13.81
CA GLN A 44 9.18 6.54 -13.81
C GLN A 44 9.05 7.31 -12.51
N LEU A 45 10.19 7.61 -11.89
CA LEU A 45 10.27 8.53 -10.76
C LEU A 45 10.40 9.96 -11.29
N ASP A 46 9.35 10.43 -11.94
CA ASP A 46 9.22 11.83 -12.32
C ASP A 46 8.98 12.73 -11.09
N ASP A 47 9.06 14.05 -11.27
CA ASP A 47 8.91 14.99 -10.16
C ASP A 47 7.54 14.92 -9.48
N ASN A 48 6.48 14.63 -10.24
CA ASN A 48 5.12 14.52 -9.69
C ASN A 48 4.99 13.26 -8.81
N THR A 49 5.44 12.12 -9.33
CA THR A 49 5.47 10.83 -8.65
C THR A 49 6.37 10.89 -7.43
N ARG A 50 7.53 11.56 -7.52
CA ARG A 50 8.44 11.78 -6.39
C ARG A 50 7.77 12.60 -5.29
N GLN A 51 7.14 13.73 -5.62
CA GLN A 51 6.45 14.58 -4.65
C GLN A 51 5.32 13.83 -3.97
N ARG A 52 4.54 13.06 -4.74
CA ARG A 52 3.49 12.20 -4.21
C ARG A 52 4.03 11.16 -3.22
N LEU A 53 5.07 10.41 -3.60
CA LEU A 53 5.69 9.41 -2.72
C LEU A 53 6.26 10.04 -1.46
N LEU A 54 6.91 11.21 -1.57
CA LEU A 54 7.40 11.95 -0.40
C LEU A 54 6.25 12.34 0.52
N ASN A 55 5.13 12.82 -0.03
CA ASN A 55 3.95 13.16 0.77
C ASN A 55 3.39 11.93 1.48
N GLU A 56 3.18 10.82 0.75
CA GLU A 56 2.65 9.58 1.31
C GLU A 56 3.55 9.02 2.44
N LEU A 57 4.87 8.96 2.21
CA LEU A 57 5.83 8.50 3.21
C LEU A 57 5.91 9.45 4.42
N PHE A 58 5.89 10.76 4.18
CA PHE A 58 5.91 11.76 5.25
C PHE A 58 4.65 11.69 6.11
N GLN A 59 3.47 11.58 5.50
CA GLN A 59 2.20 11.44 6.23
C GLN A 59 2.19 10.14 7.05
N GLY A 60 2.61 9.02 6.47
CA GLY A 60 2.72 7.75 7.20
C GLY A 60 3.67 7.83 8.39
N TRP A 61 4.83 8.46 8.21
CA TRP A 61 5.78 8.72 9.30
C TRP A 61 5.18 9.65 10.36
N LEU A 62 4.54 10.75 9.96
CA LEU A 62 3.96 11.73 10.86
C LEU A 62 2.89 11.10 11.75
N MET A 63 1.97 10.31 11.15
CA MET A 63 0.96 9.58 11.90
C MET A 63 1.59 8.60 12.89
N ALA A 64 2.66 7.89 12.49
CA ALA A 64 3.38 7.00 13.39
C ALA A 64 4.05 7.75 14.57
N GLN A 65 4.53 8.98 14.37
CA GLN A 65 5.08 9.80 15.45
C GLN A 65 4.01 10.34 16.38
N VAL A 66 2.89 10.85 15.84
CA VAL A 66 1.75 11.34 16.64
C VAL A 66 1.19 10.23 17.51
N GLN A 67 1.04 9.01 16.97
CA GLN A 67 0.55 7.87 17.76
C GLN A 67 1.48 7.54 18.93
N LYS A 68 2.80 7.64 18.73
CA LYS A 68 3.79 7.42 19.79
C LYS A 68 3.72 8.50 20.87
N SER A 69 3.55 9.77 20.51
CA SER A 69 3.52 10.87 21.47
C SER A 69 2.20 10.98 22.23
N VAL A 70 1.05 10.71 21.59
CA VAL A 70 -0.27 10.70 22.26
C VAL A 70 -0.38 9.57 23.29
N THR A 71 0.33 8.45 23.09
CA THR A 71 0.37 7.34 24.05
C THR A 71 1.12 7.70 25.33
N LEU A 72 1.89 8.80 25.35
CA LEU A 72 2.67 9.26 26.52
C LEU A 72 1.93 10.27 27.41
N LEU A 73 0.62 10.44 27.25
CA LEU A 73 -0.21 11.18 28.21
C LEU A 73 -0.89 10.15 29.14
N PRO A 74 -0.26 9.72 30.26
CA PRO A 74 -1.04 9.16 31.35
C PRO A 74 -2.00 10.27 31.80
N ALA A 75 -3.29 9.92 31.90
CA ALA A 75 -4.28 10.79 32.51
C ALA A 75 -3.71 11.31 33.82
N GLN A 76 -3.53 12.62 33.92
CA GLN A 76 -3.14 13.27 35.16
C GLN A 76 -4.26 12.96 36.16
N THR A 77 -4.04 11.98 37.02
CA THR A 77 -4.92 11.71 38.16
C THR A 77 -4.84 12.94 39.06
N LEU A 78 -5.90 13.75 39.04
CA LEU A 78 -6.13 14.81 40.01
C LEU A 78 -5.86 14.23 41.41
N PRO A 79 -5.06 14.87 42.28
CA PRO A 79 -5.07 14.51 43.69
C PRO A 79 -6.47 14.83 44.21
N GLU A 80 -7.15 13.77 44.68
CA GLU A 80 -8.41 13.82 45.38
C GLU A 80 -8.28 14.75 46.58
N VAL A 81 -8.77 15.98 46.43
CA VAL A 81 -9.03 16.89 47.54
C VAL A 81 -10.21 16.31 48.31
N ALA A 82 -9.93 15.37 49.21
CA ALA A 82 -10.84 14.98 50.29
C ALA A 82 -10.20 15.44 51.60
N THR A 83 -10.62 16.65 51.99
CA THR A 83 -10.74 17.17 53.35
C THR A 83 -10.61 16.12 54.45
N GLU A 84 -9.48 16.19 55.13
CA GLU A 84 -9.37 15.91 56.56
C GLU A 84 -10.25 16.93 57.30
N ASN A 85 -11.35 16.44 57.92
CA ASN A 85 -12.04 17.02 59.09
C ASN A 85 -13.24 16.15 59.49
#